data_AF-A0AAU8AC25-F1
#
_entry.id   AF-A0AAU8AC25-F1
#
_cell.length_a   1.000
_cell.length_b   1.000
_cell.length_c   1.000
_cell.angle_alpha   90.00
_cell.angle_beta   90.00
_cell.angle_gamma   90.00
#
_symmetry.space_group_name_H-M   'P 1'
#
loop_
_entity.id
_entity.type
_entity.pdbx_description
1 polymer ?
#
loop_
_entity_poly.entity_id
_entity_poly.type
_entity_poly.pdbx_seq_one_letter_code
_entity_poly.pdbx_strand_id
1 'polypeptide(L)'
;MDIFKYVDEVVDYYETIQYKYKNIAHDLKHMMEEAVCKNSEYTLNISYRVKEPESVREKLIRNSYYRLHTTKEEIVANIQDIIGLRIECKFNDDEAYVYSLMLKLFNRTDDQIFYYNDKFPKMRFKLNEKQPAKQKNGFDIYKIDARYEDHKGEEDEIRVNFEVQIKSMVNMFWGDIEHKIIYKNPSYFMVEQQVIENMVSIKENLNLVDHQLHVLYKRYKRDNNSKLHYRKENIQNIISKLIHDTIARKMKNDLGFVVQFKDSCDSIVDYIFIVNNAAQMEDYGRVMTEMFYITGTMSGEELNFRESLQLEREFNTGDPFIDTVGTTIQKLMNVDFNWHLYCMILFELERGSRIDALETFIRYYKGRLTANSELHRLGEVFPSETAKKIKADLLSEMGYVFRRHADITLLHEEGILEMTRALKKTVSNIIKDNPDWNKEKSIYFLYLNNSVNLETRN
;
A
#
# COMPACT_ATOMS: atom_id res chain seq x y z
N MET A 1 30.56 -6.70 57.09
CA MET A 1 30.51 -5.23 56.93
C MET A 1 29.06 -4.82 56.81
N ASP A 2 28.62 -3.86 57.61
CA ASP A 2 27.20 -3.47 57.72
C ASP A 2 26.59 -2.99 56.39
N ILE A 3 27.42 -2.48 55.47
CA ILE A 3 27.01 -2.03 54.14
C ILE A 3 26.44 -3.18 53.29
N PHE A 4 27.12 -4.33 53.23
CA PHE A 4 26.65 -5.46 52.42
C PHE A 4 25.38 -6.07 53.01
N LYS A 5 25.29 -6.13 54.33
CA LYS A 5 24.08 -6.57 55.03
C LYS A 5 22.88 -5.67 54.70
N TYR A 6 23.06 -4.35 54.73
CA TYR A 6 22.01 -3.40 54.36
C TYR A 6 21.63 -3.50 52.87
N VAL A 7 22.60 -3.68 51.98
CA VAL A 7 22.33 -3.91 50.55
C VAL A 7 21.54 -5.20 50.34
N ASP A 8 21.89 -6.28 51.04
CA ASP A 8 21.16 -7.55 50.98
C ASP A 8 19.72 -7.37 51.49
N GLU A 9 19.49 -6.65 52.60
CA GLU A 9 18.15 -6.34 53.12
C GLU A 9 17.27 -5.56 52.12
N VAL A 10 17.86 -4.62 51.37
CA VAL A 10 17.16 -3.87 50.31
C VAL A 10 16.83 -4.78 49.12
N VAL A 11 17.74 -5.67 48.74
CA VAL A 11 17.54 -6.61 47.63
C VAL A 11 16.49 -7.66 47.98
N ASP A 12 16.53 -8.21 49.19
CA ASP A 12 15.51 -9.15 49.69
C ASP A 12 14.13 -8.48 49.68
N TYR A 13 14.05 -7.23 50.15
CA TYR A 13 12.81 -6.46 50.06
C TYR A 13 12.36 -6.29 48.60
N TYR A 14 13.26 -5.91 47.69
CA TYR A 14 12.95 -5.80 46.26
C TYR A 14 12.41 -7.10 45.66
N GLU A 15 13.00 -8.25 46.01
CA GLU A 15 12.52 -9.56 45.56
C GLU A 15 11.08 -9.82 46.00
N THR A 16 10.72 -9.47 47.25
CA THR A 16 9.34 -9.63 47.73
C THR A 16 8.32 -8.78 46.97
N ILE A 17 8.71 -7.62 46.45
CA ILE A 17 7.82 -6.70 45.74
C ILE A 17 8.01 -6.72 44.21
N GLN A 18 8.93 -7.53 43.68
CA GLN A 18 9.26 -7.55 42.25
C GLN A 18 8.03 -7.86 41.37
N TYR A 19 7.12 -8.71 41.87
CA TYR A 19 5.87 -9.03 41.18
C TYR A 19 4.99 -7.78 40.96
N LYS A 20 4.99 -6.82 41.89
CA LYS A 20 4.25 -5.55 41.75
C LYS A 20 4.82 -4.74 40.59
N TYR A 21 6.16 -4.64 40.48
CA TYR A 21 6.81 -3.95 39.37
C TYR A 21 6.59 -4.65 38.03
N LYS A 22 6.51 -5.99 38.00
CA LYS A 22 6.14 -6.74 36.78
C LYS A 22 4.72 -6.41 36.31
N ASN A 23 3.76 -6.29 37.24
CA ASN A 23 2.39 -5.88 36.90
C ASN A 23 2.35 -4.44 36.39
N ILE A 24 3.01 -3.51 37.08
CA ILE A 24 3.09 -2.10 36.65
C ILE A 24 3.77 -1.99 35.27
N ALA A 25 4.84 -2.74 35.02
CA ALA A 25 5.53 -2.73 33.74
C ALA A 25 4.64 -3.26 32.59
N HIS A 26 3.83 -4.29 32.86
CA HIS A 26 2.85 -4.81 31.92
C HIS A 26 1.77 -3.76 31.61
N ASP A 27 1.24 -3.07 32.62
CA ASP A 27 0.24 -2.01 32.44
C ASP A 27 0.83 -0.80 31.68
N LEU A 28 2.06 -0.40 32.00
CA LEU A 28 2.81 0.62 31.29
C LEU A 28 3.01 0.27 29.81
N LYS A 29 3.31 -1.00 29.48
CA LYS A 29 3.40 -1.48 28.10
C LYS A 29 2.08 -1.23 27.37
N HIS A 30 0.95 -1.69 27.92
CA HIS A 30 -0.36 -1.54 27.28
C HIS A 30 -0.75 -0.07 27.08
N MET A 31 -0.55 0.76 28.09
CA MET A 31 -0.83 2.20 27.98
C MET A 31 0.05 2.87 26.92
N MET A 32 1.34 2.51 26.85
CA MET A 32 2.25 3.03 25.82
C MET A 32 1.90 2.53 24.42
N GLU A 33 1.48 1.27 24.27
CA GLU A 33 1.02 0.73 22.98
C GLU A 33 -0.24 1.47 22.51
N GLU A 34 -1.17 1.76 23.41
CA GLU A 34 -2.37 2.52 23.08
C GLU A 34 -2.07 3.99 22.75
N ALA A 35 -1.17 4.62 23.51
CA ALA A 35 -0.81 6.03 23.30
C ALA A 35 0.06 6.23 22.06
N VAL A 36 1.11 5.43 21.88
CA VAL A 36 2.16 5.67 20.89
C VAL A 36 1.96 4.82 19.63
N CYS A 37 1.77 3.49 19.74
CA CYS A 37 1.69 2.63 18.55
C CYS A 37 0.47 2.94 17.67
N LYS A 38 -0.69 3.27 18.26
CA LYS A 38 -1.88 3.68 17.49
C LYS A 38 -1.71 5.01 16.75
N ASN A 39 -0.81 5.87 17.23
CA ASN A 39 -0.58 7.22 16.68
C ASN A 39 0.75 7.33 15.89
N SER A 40 1.46 6.22 15.70
CA SER A 40 2.78 6.19 15.06
C SER A 40 2.81 5.20 13.91
N GLU A 41 3.17 5.66 12.71
CA GLU A 41 3.41 4.77 11.57
C GLU A 41 4.80 4.08 11.60
N TYR A 42 5.66 4.47 12.56
CA TYR A 42 7.08 4.11 12.58
C TYR A 42 7.48 3.30 13.82
N THR A 43 6.55 3.13 14.77
CA THR A 43 6.74 2.28 15.95
C THR A 43 6.35 0.85 15.60
N LEU A 44 7.29 -0.09 15.79
CA LEU A 44 7.09 -1.51 15.53
C LEU A 44 6.47 -2.23 16.72
N ASN A 45 7.03 -2.00 17.90
CA ASN A 45 6.76 -2.77 19.09
C ASN A 45 7.19 -2.00 20.33
N ILE A 46 6.62 -2.36 21.49
CA ILE A 46 7.05 -1.88 22.79
C ILE A 46 7.35 -3.08 23.66
N SER A 47 8.58 -3.19 24.13
CA SER A 47 9.02 -4.22 25.06
C SER A 47 9.30 -3.62 26.43
N TYR A 48 9.19 -4.43 27.49
CA TYR A 48 9.57 -4.02 28.83
C TYR A 48 10.52 -5.02 29.47
N ARG A 49 11.29 -4.55 30.43
CA ARG A 49 12.10 -5.36 31.33
C ARG A 49 11.96 -4.84 32.76
N VAL A 50 11.93 -5.76 33.71
CA VAL A 50 12.10 -5.45 35.13
C VAL A 50 13.50 -5.89 35.52
N LYS A 51 14.22 -5.06 36.26
CA LYS A 51 15.63 -5.31 36.60
C LYS A 51 15.76 -6.54 37.49
N GLU A 52 16.73 -7.40 37.21
CA GLU A 52 16.99 -8.58 38.04
C GLU A 52 17.64 -8.17 39.39
N PRO A 53 17.38 -8.91 40.49
CA PRO A 53 17.89 -8.57 41.82
C PRO A 53 19.41 -8.37 41.88
N GLU A 54 20.17 -9.22 41.18
CA GLU A 54 21.64 -9.10 41.08
C GLU A 54 22.07 -7.77 40.43
N SER A 55 21.34 -7.32 39.40
CA SER A 55 21.60 -6.04 38.74
C SER A 55 21.16 -4.84 39.58
N VAL A 56 20.16 -5.01 40.44
CA VAL A 56 19.78 -4.02 41.46
C VAL A 56 20.91 -3.89 42.49
N ARG A 57 21.41 -5.01 43.01
CA ARG A 57 22.56 -5.06 43.93
C ARG A 57 23.77 -4.32 43.38
N GLU A 58 24.18 -4.63 42.16
CA GLU A 58 25.30 -3.95 41.48
C GLU A 58 25.06 -2.43 41.42
N LYS A 59 23.85 -2.00 41.06
CA LYS A 59 23.51 -0.58 40.89
C LYS A 59 23.45 0.18 42.22
N LEU A 60 22.95 -0.46 43.29
CA LEU A 60 22.96 0.08 44.65
C LEU A 60 24.39 0.40 45.11
N ILE A 61 25.32 -0.53 44.88
CA ILE A 61 26.73 -0.36 45.25
C ILE A 61 27.40 0.70 44.36
N ARG A 62 27.26 0.59 43.03
CA ARG A 62 27.91 1.48 42.06
C ARG A 62 27.52 2.95 42.23
N ASN A 63 26.25 3.22 42.50
CA ASN A 63 25.73 4.59 42.62
C ASN A 63 25.62 5.07 44.07
N SER A 64 26.04 4.25 45.04
CA SER A 64 25.98 4.59 46.47
C SER A 64 24.59 5.00 46.97
N TYR A 65 23.52 4.37 46.45
CA TYR A 65 22.14 4.68 46.83
C TYR A 65 21.87 4.53 48.33
N TYR A 66 22.60 3.61 48.99
CA TYR A 66 22.55 3.42 50.45
C TYR A 66 23.01 4.64 51.26
N ARG A 67 23.60 5.66 50.63
CA ARG A 67 23.97 6.94 51.28
C ARG A 67 22.93 8.05 51.08
N LEU A 68 22.02 7.88 50.14
CA LEU A 68 21.16 8.96 49.63
C LEU A 68 19.75 8.92 50.21
N HIS A 69 19.32 7.80 50.79
CA HIS A 69 17.96 7.56 51.23
C HIS A 69 17.93 6.83 52.57
N THR A 70 16.83 6.98 53.30
CA THR A 70 16.78 6.60 54.72
C THR A 70 16.17 5.20 54.91
N THR A 71 15.24 4.80 54.04
CA THR A 71 14.52 3.52 54.13
C THR A 71 14.71 2.66 52.88
N LYS A 72 14.56 1.34 53.02
CA LYS A 72 14.67 0.38 51.91
C LYS A 72 13.60 0.60 50.84
N GLU A 73 12.40 1.02 51.26
CA GLU A 73 11.28 1.37 50.38
C GLU A 73 11.65 2.57 49.49
N GLU A 74 12.19 3.63 50.10
CA GLU A 74 12.61 4.85 49.42
C GLU A 74 13.76 4.59 48.45
N ILE A 75 14.74 3.77 48.86
CA ILE A 75 15.86 3.38 48.00
C ILE A 75 15.33 2.72 46.73
N VAL A 76 14.48 1.71 46.86
CA VAL A 76 13.96 0.97 45.71
C VAL A 76 13.12 1.90 44.83
N ALA A 77 12.19 2.67 45.39
CA ALA A 77 11.33 3.57 44.60
C ALA A 77 12.12 4.61 43.78
N ASN A 78 13.31 5.00 44.23
CA ASN A 78 14.16 6.00 43.58
C ASN A 78 15.15 5.47 42.54
N ILE A 79 15.32 4.15 42.41
CA ILE A 79 16.17 3.58 41.35
C ILE A 79 15.51 3.87 39.99
N GLN A 80 16.15 4.71 39.17
CA GLN A 80 15.58 5.23 37.93
C GLN A 80 15.14 4.16 36.89
N ASP A 81 15.85 3.03 36.81
CA ASP A 81 15.66 2.01 35.76
C ASP A 81 15.24 0.65 36.32
N ILE A 82 14.42 0.61 37.38
CA ILE A 82 13.79 -0.64 37.84
C ILE A 82 12.94 -1.23 36.72
N ILE A 83 12.10 -0.40 36.11
CA ILE A 83 11.33 -0.73 34.93
C ILE A 83 12.00 -0.01 33.74
N GLY A 84 12.33 -0.77 32.70
CA GLY A 84 12.79 -0.22 31.43
C GLY A 84 11.78 -0.53 30.34
N LEU A 85 11.22 0.49 29.72
CA LEU A 85 10.42 0.37 28.50
C LEU A 85 11.31 0.67 27.30
N ARG A 86 11.11 -0.08 26.21
CA ARG A 86 11.80 0.12 24.95
C ARG A 86 10.80 0.27 23.83
N ILE A 87 10.85 1.41 23.15
CA ILE A 87 10.08 1.67 21.93
C ILE A 87 10.97 1.31 20.74
N GLU A 88 10.53 0.32 19.97
CA GLU A 88 11.29 -0.24 18.87
C GLU A 88 10.87 0.43 17.56
N CYS A 89 11.83 1.02 16.85
CA CYS A 89 11.64 1.71 15.58
C CYS A 89 12.29 0.90 14.45
N LYS A 90 11.88 1.13 13.20
CA LYS A 90 12.52 0.47 12.05
C LYS A 90 13.92 1.02 11.80
N PHE A 91 14.03 2.34 11.64
CA PHE A 91 15.27 3.02 11.25
C PHE A 91 15.71 4.05 12.29
N ASN A 92 16.97 4.46 12.26
CA ASN A 92 17.54 5.45 13.19
C ASN A 92 16.80 6.79 13.11
N ASP A 93 16.50 7.26 11.88
CA ASP A 93 15.78 8.52 11.66
C ASP A 93 14.37 8.53 12.26
N ASP A 94 13.76 7.35 12.47
CA ASP A 94 12.40 7.24 13.01
C ASP A 94 12.39 7.53 14.53
N GLU A 95 13.52 7.38 15.23
CA GLU A 95 13.62 7.63 16.68
C GLU A 95 13.27 9.09 17.01
N ALA A 96 13.78 10.03 16.22
CA ALA A 96 13.50 11.45 16.37
C ALA A 96 12.01 11.77 16.16
N TYR A 97 11.37 11.10 15.19
CA TYR A 97 9.94 11.22 14.96
C TYR A 97 9.15 10.74 16.18
N VAL A 98 9.46 9.55 16.71
CA VAL A 98 8.75 8.99 17.85
C VAL A 98 8.95 9.83 19.10
N TYR A 99 10.15 10.37 19.33
CA TYR A 99 10.37 11.33 20.41
C TYR A 99 9.50 12.59 20.25
N SER A 100 9.44 13.16 19.05
CA SER A 100 8.57 14.31 18.76
C SER A 100 7.08 14.01 18.96
N LEU A 101 6.66 12.77 18.69
CA LEU A 101 5.30 12.30 18.95
C LEU A 101 5.03 12.21 20.45
N MET A 102 5.98 11.71 21.25
CA MET A 102 5.85 11.72 22.72
C MET A 102 5.68 13.14 23.27
N LEU A 103 6.46 14.11 22.80
CA LEU A 103 6.30 15.53 23.18
C LEU A 103 4.89 16.08 22.89
N LYS A 104 4.30 15.65 21.77
CA LYS A 104 2.94 16.06 21.38
C LYS A 104 1.86 15.38 22.22
N LEU A 105 2.04 14.08 22.49
CA LEU A 105 1.05 13.27 23.21
C LEU A 105 1.03 13.57 24.71
N PHE A 106 2.19 13.86 25.30
CA PHE A 106 2.35 14.14 26.73
C PHE A 106 2.75 15.60 26.93
N ASN A 107 1.78 16.51 26.87
CA ASN A 107 2.00 17.95 26.87
C ASN A 107 1.39 18.69 28.08
N ARG A 108 0.69 17.98 28.95
CA ARG A 108 0.16 18.52 30.21
C ARG A 108 1.20 18.38 31.30
N THR A 109 1.30 19.35 32.19
CA THR A 109 2.20 19.30 33.34
C THR A 109 1.65 20.15 34.46
N ASP A 110 1.78 19.68 35.70
CA ASP A 110 1.36 20.41 36.89
C ASP A 110 2.56 21.11 37.56
N ASP A 111 3.77 20.58 37.37
CA ASP A 111 5.00 20.98 38.06
C ASP A 111 6.11 21.51 37.12
N GLN A 112 5.85 21.57 35.80
CA GLN A 112 6.81 21.92 34.74
C GLN A 112 8.01 20.96 34.58
N ILE A 113 8.02 19.86 35.33
CA ILE A 113 9.09 18.85 35.31
C ILE A 113 8.59 17.59 34.62
N PHE A 114 7.44 17.07 35.06
CA PHE A 114 6.84 15.87 34.56
C PHE A 114 5.60 16.16 33.71
N TYR A 115 5.57 15.54 32.54
CA TYR A 115 4.54 15.73 31.53
C TYR A 115 3.69 14.49 31.36
N TYR A 116 2.39 14.66 31.12
CA TYR A 116 1.42 13.59 30.97
C TYR A 116 0.34 13.89 29.93
N ASN A 117 -0.56 12.92 29.76
CA ASN A 117 -1.74 12.98 28.91
C ASN A 117 -2.99 12.73 29.77
N ASP A 118 -4.07 13.48 29.54
CA ASP A 118 -5.33 13.38 30.29
C ASP A 118 -5.90 11.94 30.31
N LYS A 119 -5.70 11.17 29.22
CA LYS A 119 -6.13 9.77 29.11
C LYS A 119 -5.27 8.81 29.94
N PHE A 120 -3.99 9.13 30.13
CA PHE A 120 -3.03 8.30 30.87
C PHE A 120 -2.37 9.11 31.99
N PRO A 121 -3.16 9.56 32.98
CA PRO A 121 -2.69 10.46 34.04
C PRO A 121 -1.83 9.73 35.08
N LYS A 122 -1.50 8.44 34.89
CA LYS A 122 -0.55 7.72 35.75
C LYS A 122 0.87 7.74 35.20
N MET A 123 1.05 8.11 33.94
CA MET A 123 2.35 8.14 33.27
C MET A 123 2.87 9.57 33.25
N ARG A 124 4.03 9.79 33.88
CA ARG A 124 4.68 11.08 34.02
C ARG A 124 6.07 11.00 33.38
N PHE A 125 6.35 11.84 32.39
CA PHE A 125 7.60 11.82 31.62
C PHE A 125 8.38 13.11 31.80
N LYS A 126 9.69 13.01 32.01
CA LYS A 126 10.57 14.18 32.07
C LYS A 126 10.97 14.61 30.66
N LEU A 127 10.15 15.46 30.05
CA LEU A 127 10.26 15.84 28.64
C LEU A 127 10.91 17.21 28.40
N ASN A 128 11.41 17.85 29.46
CA ASN A 128 12.08 19.16 29.39
C ASN A 128 13.60 19.07 29.16
N GLU A 129 14.16 17.87 29.10
CA GLU A 129 15.60 17.65 28.87
C GLU A 129 15.95 17.61 27.38
N LYS A 130 17.18 18.02 27.04
CA LYS A 130 17.67 17.97 25.66
C LYS A 130 17.88 16.51 25.23
N GLN A 131 17.24 16.12 24.13
CA GLN A 131 17.38 14.80 23.51
C GLN A 131 17.82 14.94 22.03
N PRO A 132 18.53 13.95 21.47
CA PRO A 132 19.03 12.75 22.17
C PRO A 132 20.15 13.09 23.16
N ALA A 133 20.28 12.28 24.21
CA ALA A 133 21.33 12.40 25.20
C ALA A 133 22.63 11.74 24.71
N LYS A 134 23.78 12.31 25.07
CA LYS A 134 25.09 11.70 24.81
C LYS A 134 25.42 10.67 25.88
N GLN A 135 25.63 9.42 25.46
CA GLN A 135 26.12 8.36 26.32
C GLN A 135 27.60 8.56 26.66
N LYS A 136 28.11 7.84 27.68
CA LYS A 136 29.53 7.89 28.09
C LYS A 136 30.51 7.50 26.96
N ASN A 137 30.03 6.72 25.99
CA ASN A 137 30.76 6.29 24.79
C ASN A 137 30.70 7.32 23.64
N GLY A 138 29.97 8.44 23.79
CA GLY A 138 29.82 9.48 22.77
C GLY A 138 28.65 9.30 21.79
N PHE A 139 27.97 8.15 21.80
CA PHE A 139 26.81 7.90 20.94
C PHE A 139 25.53 8.54 21.48
N ASP A 140 24.61 8.85 20.58
CA ASP A 140 23.31 9.44 20.89
C ASP A 140 22.30 8.35 21.31
N ILE A 141 21.53 8.64 22.34
CA ILE A 141 20.41 7.81 22.78
C ILE A 141 19.21 8.67 23.15
N TYR A 142 18.03 8.29 22.68
CA TYR A 142 16.79 8.80 23.25
C TYR A 142 16.48 8.02 24.50
N LYS A 143 16.72 8.64 25.65
CA LYS A 143 16.49 8.07 26.97
C LYS A 143 15.74 9.08 27.84
N ILE A 144 14.53 8.72 28.22
CA ILE A 144 13.61 9.58 28.95
C ILE A 144 13.37 8.97 30.34
N ASP A 145 13.67 9.74 31.38
CA ASP A 145 13.31 9.37 32.74
C ASP A 145 11.82 9.65 32.96
N ALA A 146 11.14 8.73 33.64
CA ALA A 146 9.70 8.76 33.84
C ALA A 146 9.31 8.20 35.21
N ARG A 147 8.04 8.42 35.59
CA ARG A 147 7.47 7.96 36.84
C ARG A 147 6.04 7.48 36.64
N TYR A 148 5.71 6.37 37.29
CA TYR A 148 4.35 5.89 37.43
C TYR A 148 3.80 6.38 38.78
N GLU A 149 2.64 7.01 38.76
CA GLU A 149 1.95 7.54 39.96
C GLU A 149 0.50 7.06 39.97
N ASP A 150 0.11 6.31 41.01
CA ASP A 150 -1.27 5.85 41.21
C ASP A 150 -1.80 6.30 42.57
N HIS A 151 -2.68 7.31 42.56
CA HIS A 151 -3.29 7.89 43.75
C HIS A 151 -4.63 7.20 44.06
N LYS A 152 -4.62 5.90 44.38
CA LYS A 152 -5.82 5.23 44.90
C LYS A 152 -5.94 5.49 46.40
N GLY A 153 -6.55 6.63 46.75
CA GLY A 153 -6.99 6.98 48.12
C GLY A 153 -5.85 7.02 49.14
N GLU A 154 -5.30 8.21 49.36
CA GLU A 154 -4.43 8.76 50.43
C GLU A 154 -3.52 7.87 51.33
N GLU A 155 -3.78 6.58 51.55
CA GLU A 155 -2.99 5.71 52.43
C GLU A 155 -1.87 4.90 51.71
N ASP A 156 -1.97 4.65 50.40
CA ASP A 156 -0.96 3.90 49.62
C ASP A 156 -0.64 4.57 48.27
N GLU A 157 0.12 5.67 48.30
CA GLU A 157 0.62 6.31 47.07
C GLU A 157 1.74 5.45 46.43
N ILE A 158 1.43 4.78 45.32
CA ILE A 158 2.43 3.99 44.59
C ILE A 158 3.18 4.91 43.63
N ARG A 159 4.47 5.14 43.92
CA ARG A 159 5.41 5.86 43.03
C ARG A 159 6.54 4.95 42.59
N VAL A 160 6.74 4.83 41.27
CA VAL A 160 7.79 3.99 40.68
C VAL A 160 8.48 4.72 39.56
N ASN A 161 9.80 4.89 39.65
CA ASN A 161 10.58 5.44 38.55
C ASN A 161 10.80 4.38 37.46
N PHE A 162 10.72 4.79 36.20
CA PHE A 162 11.00 3.96 35.04
C PHE A 162 11.71 4.75 33.96
N GLU A 163 12.36 4.03 33.05
CA GLU A 163 13.13 4.62 31.95
C GLU A 163 12.52 4.19 30.61
N VAL A 164 12.33 5.13 29.69
CA VAL A 164 11.93 4.83 28.30
C VAL A 164 13.10 5.07 27.37
N GLN A 165 13.45 4.04 26.60
CA GLN A 165 14.42 4.13 25.52
C GLN A 165 13.73 4.03 24.17
N ILE A 166 14.06 4.91 23.22
CA ILE A 166 13.61 4.81 21.83
C ILE A 166 14.79 4.34 20.99
N LYS A 167 14.66 3.19 20.33
CA LYS A 167 15.75 2.58 19.57
C LYS A 167 15.28 1.94 18.28
N SER A 168 16.04 2.13 17.21
CA SER A 168 15.95 1.38 15.96
C SER A 168 16.43 -0.06 16.13
N MET A 169 16.12 -0.92 15.16
CA MET A 169 16.64 -2.29 15.12
C MET A 169 18.18 -2.32 15.17
N VAL A 170 18.84 -1.42 14.43
CA VAL A 170 20.29 -1.32 14.38
C VAL A 170 20.88 -0.82 15.70
N ASN A 171 20.26 0.17 16.34
CA ASN A 171 20.69 0.69 17.64
C ASN A 171 20.47 -0.30 18.79
N MET A 172 19.43 -1.13 18.70
CA MET A 172 19.22 -2.25 19.63
C MET A 172 20.32 -3.30 19.49
N PHE A 173 20.54 -3.78 18.26
CA PHE A 173 21.57 -4.78 17.99
C PHE A 173 22.95 -4.32 18.44
N TRP A 174 23.32 -3.08 18.09
CA TRP A 174 24.59 -2.49 18.51
C TRP A 174 24.71 -2.39 20.04
N GLY A 175 23.67 -1.89 20.71
CA GLY A 175 23.69 -1.72 22.17
C GLY A 175 23.86 -3.04 22.94
N ASP A 176 23.31 -4.14 22.43
CA ASP A 176 23.46 -5.45 23.07
C ASP A 176 24.88 -6.04 22.89
N ILE A 177 25.49 -5.83 21.73
CA ILE A 177 26.90 -6.21 21.46
C ILE A 177 27.84 -5.38 22.34
N GLU A 178 27.65 -4.06 22.32
CA GLU A 178 28.46 -3.12 23.11
C GLU A 178 28.39 -3.43 24.60
N HIS A 179 27.19 -3.65 25.13
CA HIS A 179 27.01 -3.96 26.55
C HIS A 179 27.72 -5.25 26.97
N LYS A 180 27.74 -6.26 26.09
CA LYS A 180 28.46 -7.52 26.36
C LYS A 180 29.97 -7.34 26.34
N ILE A 181 30.51 -6.56 25.39
CA ILE A 181 31.95 -6.38 25.22
C ILE A 181 32.53 -5.45 26.29
N ILE A 182 31.90 -4.29 26.52
CA ILE A 182 32.45 -3.21 27.36
C ILE A 182 32.11 -3.40 28.84
N TYR A 183 30.88 -3.81 29.18
CA TYR A 183 30.40 -3.77 30.57
C TYR A 183 30.42 -5.12 31.30
N LYS A 184 30.40 -6.25 30.59
CA LYS A 184 30.42 -7.60 31.19
C LYS A 184 31.80 -8.26 31.22
N ASN A 185 32.87 -7.57 30.80
CA ASN A 185 34.24 -8.01 31.04
C ASN A 185 34.78 -7.33 32.31
N PRO A 186 34.77 -8.02 33.48
CA PRO A 186 35.28 -7.47 34.74
C PRO A 186 36.81 -7.45 34.79
N SER A 187 37.46 -8.07 33.81
CA SER A 187 38.90 -8.06 33.72
C SER A 187 39.33 -6.62 33.42
N TYR A 188 40.25 -6.09 34.22
CA TYR A 188 40.91 -4.80 34.07
C TYR A 188 41.76 -4.81 32.78
N PHE A 189 41.14 -5.14 31.66
CA PHE A 189 41.76 -5.17 30.36
C PHE A 189 41.62 -3.76 29.83
N MET A 190 42.78 -3.19 29.53
CA MET A 190 42.95 -2.33 28.38
C MET A 190 42.15 -2.99 27.25
N VAL A 191 40.89 -2.59 27.05
CA VAL A 191 40.25 -2.79 25.76
C VAL A 191 41.19 -2.06 24.83
N GLU A 192 41.98 -2.82 24.06
CA GLU A 192 43.01 -2.25 23.21
C GLU A 192 42.34 -1.11 22.44
N GLN A 193 42.98 0.06 22.38
CA GLN A 193 42.44 1.24 21.68
C GLN A 193 41.92 0.85 20.28
N GLN A 194 42.59 -0.12 19.65
CA GLN A 194 42.19 -0.77 18.40
C GLN A 194 40.79 -1.42 18.42
N VAL A 195 40.38 -2.08 19.51
CA VAL A 195 39.04 -2.66 19.66
C VAL A 195 37.98 -1.56 19.74
N ILE A 196 38.25 -0.47 20.47
CA ILE A 196 37.34 0.68 20.54
C ILE A 196 37.21 1.33 19.15
N GLU A 197 38.32 1.53 18.44
CA GLU A 197 38.33 2.08 17.08
C GLU A 197 37.56 1.18 16.09
N ASN A 198 37.77 -0.13 16.16
CA ASN A 198 37.01 -1.09 15.36
C ASN A 198 35.51 -1.02 15.68
N MET A 199 35.15 -0.89 16.95
CA MET A 199 33.75 -0.75 17.35
C MET A 199 33.11 0.53 16.79
N VAL A 200 33.81 1.67 16.85
CA VAL A 200 33.34 2.92 16.25
C VAL A 200 33.14 2.75 14.74
N SER A 201 34.10 2.17 14.03
CA SER A 201 34.01 1.89 12.59
C SER A 201 32.83 0.97 12.23
N ILE A 202 32.61 -0.10 12.99
CA ILE A 202 31.45 -0.99 12.79
C ILE A 202 30.14 -0.22 12.99
N LYS A 203 30.07 0.63 14.02
CA LYS A 203 28.89 1.44 14.28
C LYS A 203 28.60 2.42 13.15
N GLU A 204 29.61 3.07 12.60
CA GLU A 204 29.46 3.95 11.43
C GLU A 204 28.93 3.19 10.21
N ASN A 205 29.47 2.01 9.93
CA ASN A 205 28.99 1.15 8.85
C ASN A 205 27.53 0.71 9.05
N LEU A 206 27.15 0.33 10.27
CA LEU A 206 25.77 -0.01 10.60
C LEU A 206 24.81 1.17 10.39
N ASN A 207 25.23 2.39 10.75
CA ASN A 207 24.43 3.60 10.52
C ASN A 207 24.28 3.92 9.02
N LEU A 208 25.33 3.69 8.22
CA LEU A 208 25.27 3.85 6.76
C LEU A 208 24.28 2.85 6.13
N VAL A 209 24.34 1.59 6.53
CA VAL A 209 23.41 0.55 6.06
C VAL A 209 21.97 0.89 6.45
N ASP A 210 21.73 1.31 7.70
CA ASP A 210 20.42 1.76 8.16
C ASP A 210 19.87 2.90 7.30
N HIS A 211 20.70 3.93 7.05
CA HIS A 211 20.31 5.07 6.24
C HIS A 211 19.97 4.69 4.80
N GLN A 212 20.79 3.84 4.16
CA GLN A 212 20.51 3.33 2.81
C GLN A 212 19.19 2.56 2.74
N LEU A 213 18.94 1.68 3.72
CA LEU A 213 17.69 0.93 3.81
C LEU A 213 16.49 1.86 4.05
N HIS A 214 16.65 2.91 4.86
CA HIS A 214 15.57 3.88 5.08
C HIS A 214 15.22 4.68 3.83
N VAL A 215 16.23 5.11 3.07
CA VAL A 215 16.01 5.80 1.79
C VAL A 215 15.26 4.90 0.80
N LEU A 216 15.66 3.63 0.69
CA LEU A 216 14.96 2.64 -0.13
C LEU A 216 13.52 2.42 0.36
N TYR A 217 13.33 2.30 1.68
CA TYR A 217 12.01 2.13 2.28
C TYR A 217 11.09 3.33 2.06
N LYS A 218 11.58 4.56 2.24
CA LYS A 218 10.84 5.81 1.98
C LYS A 218 10.47 5.94 0.50
N ARG A 219 11.38 5.58 -0.41
CA ARG A 219 11.10 5.52 -1.86
C ARG A 219 9.98 4.52 -2.16
N TYR A 220 9.97 3.37 -1.49
CA TYR A 220 8.93 2.37 -1.67
C TYR A 220 7.58 2.76 -1.04
N LYS A 221 7.57 3.44 0.12
CA LYS A 221 6.34 3.83 0.85
C LYS A 221 5.61 5.04 0.22
N ARG A 222 6.34 6.01 -0.37
CA ARG A 222 5.73 7.14 -1.13
C ARG A 222 4.98 6.70 -2.40
N ASP A 223 5.17 5.47 -2.86
CA ASP A 223 4.75 4.94 -4.15
C ASP A 223 3.39 4.21 -4.16
N ASN A 224 2.59 4.23 -3.07
CA ASN A 224 1.46 3.27 -2.93
C ASN A 224 0.24 3.51 -3.85
N ASN A 225 -0.07 4.75 -4.28
CA ASN A 225 -1.18 4.98 -5.24
C ASN A 225 -0.74 4.81 -6.71
N SER A 226 0.48 5.21 -7.04
CA SER A 226 1.07 5.00 -8.37
C SER A 226 1.38 3.52 -8.63
N LYS A 227 1.78 2.75 -7.60
CA LYS A 227 2.05 1.32 -7.74
C LYS A 227 0.82 0.42 -7.81
N LEU A 228 -0.36 0.80 -7.30
CA LEU A 228 -1.54 -0.03 -7.54
C LEU A 228 -1.88 -0.04 -9.03
N HIS A 229 -1.87 1.12 -9.67
CA HIS A 229 -2.06 1.22 -11.12
C HIS A 229 -0.94 0.50 -11.88
N TYR A 230 0.34 0.76 -11.55
CA TYR A 230 1.47 0.07 -12.17
C TYR A 230 1.46 -1.46 -11.94
N ARG A 231 1.00 -1.95 -10.79
CA ARG A 231 0.86 -3.40 -10.52
C ARG A 231 -0.30 -4.00 -11.31
N LYS A 232 -1.43 -3.29 -11.42
CA LYS A 232 -2.55 -3.70 -12.27
C LYS A 232 -2.11 -3.79 -13.74
N GLU A 233 -1.43 -2.75 -14.22
CA GLU A 233 -0.87 -2.67 -15.57
C GLU A 233 0.17 -3.77 -15.81
N ASN A 234 1.08 -4.02 -14.87
CA ASN A 234 2.03 -5.13 -14.99
C ASN A 234 1.35 -6.50 -15.05
N ILE A 235 0.29 -6.71 -14.28
CA ILE A 235 -0.48 -7.96 -14.33
C ILE A 235 -1.16 -8.12 -15.70
N GLN A 236 -1.79 -7.06 -16.20
CA GLN A 236 -2.39 -7.06 -17.54
C GLN A 236 -1.33 -7.34 -18.62
N ASN A 237 -0.15 -6.72 -18.51
CA ASN A 237 0.98 -6.94 -19.43
C ASN A 237 1.49 -8.40 -19.40
N ILE A 238 1.57 -9.02 -18.21
CA ILE A 238 1.98 -10.43 -18.08
C ILE A 238 0.96 -11.34 -18.78
N ILE A 239 -0.34 -11.12 -18.56
CA ILE A 239 -1.39 -11.94 -19.17
C ILE A 239 -1.48 -11.71 -20.67
N SER A 240 -1.41 -10.46 -21.13
CA SER A 240 -1.40 -10.12 -22.56
C SER A 240 -0.23 -10.81 -23.26
N LYS A 241 0.97 -10.75 -22.67
CA LYS A 241 2.14 -11.46 -23.19
C LYS A 241 1.94 -12.99 -23.20
N LEU A 242 1.36 -13.56 -22.15
CA LEU A 242 1.10 -14.99 -22.07
C LEU A 242 0.15 -15.47 -23.18
N ILE A 243 -0.96 -14.76 -23.38
CA ILE A 243 -1.92 -15.04 -24.45
C ILE A 243 -1.24 -14.88 -25.81
N HIS A 244 -0.56 -13.75 -26.02
CA HIS A 244 0.16 -13.47 -27.25
C HIS A 244 1.17 -14.58 -27.61
N ASP A 245 2.05 -14.96 -26.68
CA ASP A 245 3.07 -15.97 -26.92
C ASP A 245 2.46 -17.36 -27.18
N THR A 246 1.33 -17.67 -26.54
CA THR A 246 0.60 -18.93 -26.75
C THR A 246 -0.04 -18.97 -28.14
N ILE A 247 -0.75 -17.91 -28.54
CA ILE A 247 -1.40 -17.80 -29.85
C ILE A 247 -0.36 -17.70 -30.97
N ALA A 248 0.71 -16.93 -30.80
CA ALA A 248 1.79 -16.79 -31.77
C ALA A 248 2.47 -18.14 -32.05
N ARG A 249 2.70 -18.95 -31.01
CA ARG A 249 3.27 -20.30 -31.17
C ARG A 249 2.34 -21.21 -31.98
N LYS A 250 1.04 -21.21 -31.66
CA LYS A 250 0.02 -21.98 -32.39
C LYS A 250 -0.09 -21.53 -33.85
N MET A 251 -0.12 -20.22 -34.07
CA MET A 251 -0.18 -19.62 -35.41
C MET A 251 1.06 -19.99 -36.23
N LYS A 252 2.25 -19.96 -35.62
CA LYS A 252 3.48 -20.39 -36.29
C LYS A 252 3.43 -21.87 -36.68
N ASN A 253 2.85 -22.72 -35.84
CA ASN A 253 2.72 -24.15 -36.12
C ASN A 253 1.69 -24.45 -37.22
N ASP A 254 0.54 -23.76 -37.22
CA ASP A 254 -0.53 -24.01 -38.19
C ASP A 254 -0.32 -23.30 -39.54
N LEU A 255 0.05 -22.02 -39.51
CA LEU A 255 0.17 -21.16 -40.69
C LEU A 255 1.62 -20.99 -41.19
N GLY A 256 2.62 -21.28 -40.36
CA GLY A 256 4.04 -21.11 -40.71
C GLY A 256 4.58 -19.69 -40.51
N PHE A 257 3.75 -18.73 -40.09
CA PHE A 257 4.13 -17.34 -39.82
C PHE A 257 3.34 -16.77 -38.64
N VAL A 258 3.73 -15.57 -38.19
CA VAL A 258 3.06 -14.82 -37.11
C VAL A 258 2.83 -13.40 -37.59
N VAL A 259 1.61 -12.90 -37.42
CA VAL A 259 1.28 -11.48 -37.65
C VAL A 259 1.41 -10.69 -36.35
N GLN A 260 1.45 -9.36 -36.43
CA GLN A 260 1.43 -8.51 -35.23
C GLN A 260 -0.01 -8.32 -34.76
N PHE A 261 -0.33 -8.77 -33.54
CA PHE A 261 -1.68 -8.65 -32.96
C PHE A 261 -1.65 -8.26 -31.46
N LYS A 262 -0.55 -7.62 -31.03
CA LYS A 262 -0.35 -7.19 -29.64
C LYS A 262 -1.53 -6.33 -29.15
N ASP A 263 -1.94 -5.34 -29.93
CA ASP A 263 -2.98 -4.39 -29.52
C ASP A 263 -4.36 -5.08 -29.42
N SER A 264 -4.59 -6.13 -30.21
CA SER A 264 -5.77 -7.01 -30.07
C SER A 264 -5.73 -7.79 -28.76
N CYS A 265 -4.58 -8.34 -28.36
CA CYS A 265 -4.43 -9.01 -27.06
C CYS A 265 -4.65 -8.03 -25.90
N ASP A 266 -4.02 -6.86 -25.95
CA ASP A 266 -4.15 -5.84 -24.90
C ASP A 266 -5.63 -5.42 -24.72
N SER A 267 -6.35 -5.19 -25.82
CA SER A 267 -7.78 -4.88 -25.82
C SER A 267 -8.65 -5.98 -25.19
N ILE A 268 -8.39 -7.25 -25.52
CA ILE A 268 -9.15 -8.37 -24.97
C ILE A 268 -8.84 -8.56 -23.48
N VAL A 269 -7.58 -8.36 -23.07
CA VAL A 269 -7.19 -8.43 -21.65
C VAL A 269 -7.89 -7.35 -20.83
N ASP A 270 -7.93 -6.10 -21.33
CA ASP A 270 -8.67 -5.02 -20.66
C ASP A 270 -10.14 -5.36 -20.47
N TYR A 271 -10.77 -5.93 -21.51
CA TYR A 271 -12.13 -6.44 -21.44
C TYR A 271 -12.30 -7.51 -20.35
N ILE A 272 -11.45 -8.54 -20.32
CA ILE A 272 -11.54 -9.66 -19.37
C ILE A 272 -11.48 -9.16 -17.92
N PHE A 273 -10.56 -8.24 -17.62
CA PHE A 273 -10.43 -7.70 -16.26
C PHE A 273 -11.66 -6.91 -15.82
N ILE A 274 -12.28 -6.16 -16.74
CA ILE A 274 -13.43 -5.32 -16.43
C ILE A 274 -14.69 -6.15 -16.25
N VAL A 275 -14.94 -7.15 -17.11
CA VAL A 275 -16.12 -8.04 -16.98
C VAL A 275 -16.05 -8.90 -15.73
N ASN A 276 -14.84 -9.29 -15.30
CA ASN A 276 -14.63 -10.04 -14.06
C ASN A 276 -14.64 -9.15 -12.79
N ASN A 277 -15.10 -7.90 -12.90
CA ASN A 277 -15.20 -6.91 -11.83
C ASN A 277 -13.91 -6.74 -11.03
N ALA A 278 -12.75 -6.73 -11.70
CA ALA A 278 -11.48 -6.63 -11.03
C ALA A 278 -11.23 -5.20 -10.50
N ALA A 279 -11.62 -4.95 -9.25
CA ALA A 279 -11.45 -3.65 -8.61
C ALA A 279 -10.25 -3.63 -7.65
N GLN A 280 -10.04 -4.73 -6.91
CA GLN A 280 -8.99 -4.89 -5.91
C GLN A 280 -7.91 -5.89 -6.36
N MET A 281 -6.75 -5.88 -5.71
CA MET A 281 -5.62 -6.73 -6.10
C MET A 281 -5.94 -8.23 -6.02
N GLU A 282 -6.80 -8.64 -5.09
CA GLU A 282 -7.27 -10.03 -4.96
C GLU A 282 -8.07 -10.48 -6.19
N ASP A 283 -8.88 -9.59 -6.79
CA ASP A 283 -9.61 -9.88 -8.02
C ASP A 283 -8.65 -10.06 -9.19
N TYR A 284 -7.59 -9.25 -9.27
CA TYR A 284 -6.56 -9.38 -10.30
C TYR A 284 -5.82 -10.73 -10.19
N GLY A 285 -5.55 -11.21 -8.97
CA GLY A 285 -4.97 -12.53 -8.72
C GLY A 285 -5.90 -13.68 -9.14
N ARG A 286 -7.21 -13.55 -8.90
CA ARG A 286 -8.22 -14.51 -9.36
C ARG A 286 -8.25 -14.61 -10.89
N VAL A 287 -8.39 -13.47 -11.57
CA VAL A 287 -8.41 -13.41 -13.06
C VAL A 287 -7.12 -13.97 -13.63
N MET A 288 -5.96 -13.62 -13.06
CA MET A 288 -4.67 -14.18 -13.48
C MET A 288 -4.63 -15.72 -13.38
N THR A 289 -5.13 -16.28 -12.29
CA THR A 289 -5.15 -17.74 -12.08
C THR A 289 -6.03 -18.43 -13.12
N GLU A 290 -7.18 -17.83 -13.44
CA GLU A 290 -8.07 -18.32 -14.49
C GLU A 290 -7.42 -18.25 -15.88
N MET A 291 -6.75 -17.14 -16.21
CA MET A 291 -6.05 -16.98 -17.48
C MET A 291 -4.88 -17.96 -17.62
N PHE A 292 -4.14 -18.25 -16.55
CA PHE A 292 -3.12 -19.31 -16.56
C PHE A 292 -3.72 -20.68 -16.82
N TYR A 293 -4.88 -20.98 -16.23
CA TYR A 293 -5.58 -22.25 -16.47
C TYR A 293 -6.00 -22.38 -17.94
N ILE A 294 -6.67 -21.36 -18.50
CA ILE A 294 -7.16 -21.36 -19.89
C ILE A 294 -5.99 -21.47 -20.88
N THR A 295 -4.97 -20.62 -20.75
CA THR A 295 -3.79 -20.69 -21.64
C THR A 295 -3.00 -22.00 -21.49
N GLY A 296 -3.01 -22.59 -20.30
CA GLY A 296 -2.46 -23.91 -20.03
C GLY A 296 -3.22 -25.03 -20.75
N THR A 297 -4.56 -25.04 -20.72
CA THR A 297 -5.37 -26.02 -21.46
C THR A 297 -5.24 -25.83 -22.97
N MET A 298 -5.28 -24.58 -23.44
CA MET A 298 -5.06 -24.25 -24.85
C MET A 298 -3.72 -24.79 -25.35
N SER A 299 -2.66 -24.78 -24.54
CA SER A 299 -1.33 -25.27 -24.97
C SER A 299 -1.33 -26.76 -25.36
N GLY A 300 -2.30 -27.56 -24.90
CA GLY A 300 -2.46 -28.98 -25.25
C GLY A 300 -3.38 -29.27 -26.42
N GLU A 301 -4.22 -28.31 -26.83
CA GLU A 301 -5.22 -28.49 -27.90
C GLU A 301 -4.71 -27.90 -29.23
N GLU A 302 -5.11 -28.47 -30.37
CA GLU A 302 -4.84 -27.86 -31.68
C GLU A 302 -5.83 -26.71 -31.93
N LEU A 303 -5.33 -25.54 -32.33
CA LEU A 303 -6.16 -24.38 -32.66
C LEU A 303 -6.04 -24.15 -34.16
N ASN A 304 -7.15 -24.26 -34.87
CA ASN A 304 -7.19 -24.21 -36.33
C ASN A 304 -7.54 -22.80 -36.81
N PHE A 305 -6.56 -22.08 -37.37
CA PHE A 305 -6.75 -20.71 -37.83
C PHE A 305 -7.43 -20.62 -39.20
N ARG A 306 -7.76 -21.76 -39.82
CA ARG A 306 -8.42 -21.85 -41.14
C ARG A 306 -9.91 -22.13 -41.04
N GLU A 307 -10.41 -22.45 -39.84
CA GLU A 307 -11.83 -22.75 -39.65
C GLU A 307 -12.66 -21.47 -39.61
N SER A 308 -13.82 -21.46 -40.28
CA SER A 308 -14.74 -20.32 -40.20
C SER A 308 -15.39 -20.25 -38.82
N LEU A 309 -15.38 -19.06 -38.20
CA LEU A 309 -16.12 -18.80 -36.98
C LEU A 309 -17.62 -18.71 -37.27
N GLN A 310 -18.44 -19.39 -36.47
CA GLN A 310 -19.90 -19.35 -36.59
C GLN A 310 -20.48 -18.88 -35.26
N LEU A 311 -21.41 -17.93 -35.33
CA LEU A 311 -22.21 -17.49 -34.19
C LEU A 311 -23.49 -18.34 -34.12
N GLU A 312 -23.96 -18.58 -32.91
CA GLU A 312 -25.10 -19.46 -32.64
C GLU A 312 -26.45 -18.86 -33.06
N ARG A 313 -26.52 -17.53 -33.18
CA ARG A 313 -27.71 -16.77 -33.60
C ARG A 313 -27.31 -15.43 -34.25
N GLU A 314 -28.30 -14.69 -34.75
CA GLU A 314 -28.12 -13.30 -35.20
C GLU A 314 -28.22 -12.30 -34.02
N PHE A 315 -27.67 -11.10 -34.22
CA PHE A 315 -27.78 -9.99 -33.27
C PHE A 315 -29.20 -9.39 -33.28
N ASN A 316 -29.85 -9.42 -32.12
CA ASN A 316 -31.15 -8.80 -31.89
C ASN A 316 -31.29 -8.45 -30.40
N THR A 317 -30.50 -7.49 -29.94
CA THR A 317 -30.42 -7.09 -28.52
C THR A 317 -31.41 -5.98 -28.17
N GLY A 318 -32.00 -5.34 -29.18
CA GLY A 318 -32.85 -4.16 -29.01
C GLY A 318 -32.06 -2.86 -28.81
N ASP A 319 -30.73 -2.92 -28.84
CA ASP A 319 -29.83 -1.78 -28.73
C ASP A 319 -29.17 -1.50 -30.10
N PRO A 320 -29.56 -0.41 -30.79
CA PRO A 320 -29.12 -0.15 -32.16
C PRO A 320 -27.59 -0.09 -32.33
N PHE A 321 -26.86 0.35 -31.29
CA PHE A 321 -25.40 0.37 -31.32
C PHE A 321 -24.85 -1.05 -31.31
N ILE A 322 -25.31 -1.88 -30.36
CA ILE A 322 -24.81 -3.24 -30.19
C ILE A 322 -25.11 -4.07 -31.44
N ASP A 323 -26.34 -3.97 -31.96
CA ASP A 323 -26.77 -4.73 -33.13
C ASP A 323 -26.00 -4.30 -34.41
N THR A 324 -25.74 -3.00 -34.58
CA THR A 324 -24.97 -2.48 -35.71
C THR A 324 -23.50 -2.91 -35.65
N VAL A 325 -22.84 -2.76 -34.49
CA VAL A 325 -21.44 -3.16 -34.29
C VAL A 325 -21.31 -4.67 -34.42
N GLY A 326 -22.17 -5.45 -33.76
CA GLY A 326 -22.15 -6.91 -33.78
C GLY A 326 -22.32 -7.48 -35.19
N THR A 327 -23.29 -6.97 -35.95
CA THR A 327 -23.50 -7.38 -37.34
C THR A 327 -22.31 -7.00 -38.24
N THR A 328 -21.66 -5.88 -37.95
CA THR A 328 -20.44 -5.47 -38.67
C THR A 328 -19.30 -6.45 -38.40
N ILE A 329 -19.02 -6.77 -37.14
CA ILE A 329 -17.98 -7.74 -36.75
C ILE A 329 -18.28 -9.12 -37.34
N GLN A 330 -19.54 -9.58 -37.27
CA GLN A 330 -19.96 -10.87 -37.84
C GLN A 330 -19.68 -10.98 -39.34
N LYS A 331 -19.79 -9.87 -40.09
CA LYS A 331 -19.47 -9.85 -41.53
C LYS A 331 -17.96 -9.85 -41.81
N LEU A 332 -17.15 -9.36 -40.88
CA LEU A 332 -15.70 -9.21 -41.04
C LEU A 332 -14.91 -10.39 -40.48
N MET A 333 -15.41 -11.08 -39.45
CA MET A 333 -14.70 -12.13 -38.69
C MET A 333 -14.27 -13.35 -39.52
N ASN A 334 -14.76 -13.53 -40.75
CA ASN A 334 -14.33 -14.60 -41.66
C ASN A 334 -13.84 -14.06 -43.02
N VAL A 335 -13.72 -12.74 -43.16
CA VAL A 335 -13.32 -12.08 -44.41
C VAL A 335 -11.97 -11.37 -44.26
N ASP A 336 -11.72 -10.81 -43.08
CA ASP A 336 -10.47 -10.15 -42.73
C ASP A 336 -9.74 -10.93 -41.61
N PHE A 337 -8.44 -11.14 -41.80
CA PHE A 337 -7.66 -11.98 -40.90
C PHE A 337 -7.47 -11.36 -39.50
N ASN A 338 -7.36 -10.03 -39.39
CA ASN A 338 -7.20 -9.38 -38.09
C ASN A 338 -8.49 -9.46 -37.27
N TRP A 339 -9.65 -9.27 -37.93
CA TRP A 339 -10.96 -9.49 -37.32
C TRP A 339 -11.17 -10.96 -36.93
N HIS A 340 -10.77 -11.89 -37.80
CA HIS A 340 -10.83 -13.32 -37.53
C HIS A 340 -10.02 -13.70 -36.31
N LEU A 341 -8.76 -13.27 -36.26
CA LEU A 341 -7.85 -13.53 -35.15
C LEU A 341 -8.37 -12.92 -33.84
N TYR A 342 -8.89 -11.69 -33.88
CA TYR A 342 -9.47 -11.05 -32.70
C TYR A 342 -10.62 -11.87 -32.12
N CYS A 343 -11.57 -12.29 -32.97
CA CYS A 343 -12.74 -13.07 -32.55
C CYS A 343 -12.33 -14.45 -32.04
N MET A 344 -11.37 -15.11 -32.68
CA MET A 344 -10.82 -16.39 -32.20
C MET A 344 -10.27 -16.25 -30.78
N ILE A 345 -9.39 -15.27 -30.55
CA ILE A 345 -8.78 -15.08 -29.22
C ILE A 345 -9.85 -14.79 -28.18
N LEU A 346 -10.84 -13.95 -28.51
CA LEU A 346 -11.94 -13.64 -27.61
C LEU A 346 -12.74 -14.90 -27.24
N PHE A 347 -13.10 -15.73 -28.21
CA PHE A 347 -13.93 -16.93 -28.00
C PHE A 347 -13.20 -18.05 -27.26
N GLU A 348 -11.89 -18.15 -27.43
CA GLU A 348 -11.08 -19.13 -26.70
C GLU A 348 -10.88 -18.75 -25.23
N LEU A 349 -10.88 -17.46 -24.91
CA LEU A 349 -10.70 -16.97 -23.55
C LEU A 349 -12.00 -16.87 -22.74
N GLU A 350 -13.15 -16.76 -23.41
CA GLU A 350 -14.46 -16.67 -22.78
C GLU A 350 -15.12 -18.05 -22.64
N ARG A 351 -15.69 -18.32 -21.45
CA ARG A 351 -16.44 -19.55 -21.21
C ARG A 351 -17.90 -19.34 -21.59
N GLY A 352 -18.33 -19.86 -22.73
CA GLY A 352 -19.74 -19.80 -23.10
C GLY A 352 -19.98 -19.87 -24.61
N SER A 353 -21.12 -19.33 -25.04
CA SER A 353 -21.44 -19.19 -26.46
C SER A 353 -20.64 -18.04 -27.06
N ARG A 354 -20.25 -18.17 -28.33
CA ARG A 354 -19.47 -17.15 -29.05
C ARG A 354 -20.25 -15.86 -29.19
N ILE A 355 -21.57 -15.95 -29.38
CA ILE A 355 -22.43 -14.78 -29.45
C ILE A 355 -22.52 -14.02 -28.12
N ASP A 356 -22.61 -14.71 -26.98
CA ASP A 356 -22.72 -14.03 -25.70
C ASP A 356 -21.38 -13.38 -25.31
N ALA A 357 -20.25 -14.03 -25.65
CA ALA A 357 -18.91 -13.44 -25.51
C ALA A 357 -18.79 -12.15 -26.35
N LEU A 358 -19.19 -12.19 -27.62
CA LEU A 358 -19.14 -11.01 -28.49
C LEU A 358 -20.11 -9.91 -28.03
N GLU A 359 -21.32 -10.25 -27.61
CA GLU A 359 -22.30 -9.29 -27.09
C GLU A 359 -21.79 -8.60 -25.82
N THR A 360 -21.20 -9.38 -24.90
CA THR A 360 -20.61 -8.87 -23.65
C THR A 360 -19.44 -7.94 -23.94
N PHE A 361 -18.58 -8.32 -24.89
CA PHE A 361 -17.50 -7.45 -25.37
C PHE A 361 -18.02 -6.14 -25.97
N ILE A 362 -19.07 -6.17 -26.80
CA ILE A 362 -19.64 -4.96 -27.40
C ILE A 362 -20.31 -4.06 -26.34
N ARG A 363 -20.94 -4.63 -25.31
CA ARG A 363 -21.46 -3.88 -24.16
C ARG A 363 -20.33 -3.20 -23.38
N TYR A 364 -19.23 -3.91 -23.15
CA TYR A 364 -18.01 -3.35 -22.57
C TYR A 364 -17.48 -2.18 -23.42
N TYR A 365 -17.33 -2.38 -24.73
CA TYR A 365 -16.87 -1.38 -25.69
C TYR A 365 -17.76 -0.13 -25.66
N LYS A 366 -19.09 -0.31 -25.70
CA LYS A 366 -20.06 0.79 -25.54
C LYS A 366 -19.87 1.53 -24.21
N GLY A 367 -19.63 0.81 -23.12
CA GLY A 367 -19.33 1.38 -21.81
C GLY A 367 -18.09 2.28 -21.82
N ARG A 368 -16.98 1.80 -22.41
CA ARG A 368 -15.73 2.56 -22.55
C ARG A 368 -15.93 3.86 -23.32
N LEU A 369 -16.66 3.82 -24.43
CA LEU A 369 -16.97 5.00 -25.25
C LEU A 369 -17.82 6.04 -24.51
N THR A 370 -18.67 5.59 -23.58
CA THR A 370 -19.61 6.47 -22.87
C THR A 370 -19.09 7.03 -21.55
N ALA A 371 -18.09 6.39 -20.94
CA ALA A 371 -17.54 6.80 -19.65
C ALA A 371 -16.98 8.24 -19.66
N ASN A 372 -16.30 8.63 -20.75
CA ASN A 372 -15.59 9.92 -20.86
C ASN A 372 -16.17 10.88 -21.93
N SER A 373 -17.36 10.59 -22.45
CA SER A 373 -17.97 11.36 -23.54
C SER A 373 -18.78 12.58 -23.10
N GLU A 374 -18.85 12.84 -21.79
CA GLU A 374 -19.60 13.95 -21.20
C GLU A 374 -21.11 13.99 -21.54
N LEU A 375 -21.68 12.86 -21.96
CA LEU A 375 -23.11 12.75 -22.29
C LEU A 375 -24.05 13.19 -21.15
N HIS A 376 -23.60 13.14 -19.89
CA HIS A 376 -24.37 13.60 -18.74
C HIS A 376 -24.67 15.11 -18.80
N ARG A 377 -23.79 15.92 -19.41
CA ARG A 377 -23.94 17.38 -19.52
C ARG A 377 -25.11 17.79 -20.40
N LEU A 378 -25.59 16.90 -21.27
CA LEU A 378 -26.81 17.16 -22.06
C LEU A 378 -28.02 17.41 -21.15
N GLY A 379 -28.08 16.77 -19.98
CA GLY A 379 -29.15 16.97 -19.00
C GLY A 379 -29.11 18.33 -18.28
N GLU A 380 -28.00 19.06 -18.37
CA GLU A 380 -27.86 20.41 -17.80
C GLU A 380 -28.54 21.47 -18.68
N VAL A 381 -28.70 21.18 -19.97
CA VAL A 381 -29.15 22.14 -21.00
C VAL A 381 -30.51 21.76 -21.58
N PHE A 382 -30.76 20.46 -21.79
CA PHE A 382 -31.98 19.98 -22.43
C PHE A 382 -32.95 19.34 -21.42
N PRO A 383 -34.27 19.39 -21.68
CA PRO A 383 -35.26 18.63 -20.92
C PRO A 383 -34.92 17.13 -20.93
N SER A 384 -35.26 16.42 -19.85
CA SER A 384 -34.88 15.00 -19.65
C SER A 384 -35.16 14.10 -20.86
N GLU A 385 -36.35 14.19 -21.45
CA GLU A 385 -36.73 13.37 -22.61
C GLU A 385 -35.94 13.73 -23.88
N THR A 386 -35.61 15.01 -24.05
CA THR A 386 -34.78 15.47 -25.18
C THR A 386 -33.34 15.03 -25.00
N ALA A 387 -32.77 15.18 -23.80
CA ALA A 387 -31.42 14.72 -23.48
C ALA A 387 -31.26 13.20 -23.67
N LYS A 388 -32.25 12.40 -23.23
CA LYS A 388 -32.29 10.96 -23.47
C LYS A 388 -32.34 10.63 -24.97
N LYS A 389 -33.17 11.35 -25.72
CA LYS A 389 -33.28 11.17 -27.19
C LYS A 389 -31.97 11.49 -27.90
N ILE A 390 -31.33 12.63 -27.58
CA ILE A 390 -30.02 13.02 -28.11
C ILE A 390 -28.99 11.91 -27.81
N LYS A 391 -28.95 11.44 -26.57
CA LYS A 391 -28.03 10.36 -26.17
C LYS A 391 -28.25 9.08 -26.97
N ALA A 392 -29.50 8.64 -27.12
CA ALA A 392 -29.83 7.43 -27.87
C ALA A 392 -29.45 7.56 -29.36
N ASP A 393 -29.79 8.70 -29.97
CA ASP A 393 -29.50 9.00 -31.36
C ASP A 393 -27.98 9.07 -31.63
N LEU A 394 -27.19 9.73 -30.76
CA LEU A 394 -25.74 9.79 -30.87
C LEU A 394 -25.08 8.41 -30.72
N LEU A 395 -25.57 7.57 -29.81
CA LEU A 395 -25.06 6.21 -29.64
C LEU A 395 -25.41 5.34 -30.85
N SER A 396 -26.59 5.51 -31.44
CA SER A 396 -26.91 4.82 -32.70
C SER A 396 -25.97 5.25 -33.82
N GLU A 397 -25.70 6.55 -33.94
CA GLU A 397 -24.81 7.09 -34.97
C GLU A 397 -23.36 6.60 -34.79
N MET A 398 -22.87 6.50 -33.55
CA MET A 398 -21.57 5.90 -33.24
C MET A 398 -21.43 4.47 -33.82
N GLY A 399 -22.51 3.68 -33.80
CA GLY A 399 -22.53 2.35 -34.39
C GLY A 399 -22.37 2.40 -35.92
N TYR A 400 -22.98 3.40 -36.57
CA TYR A 400 -22.81 3.63 -38.01
C TYR A 400 -21.42 4.15 -38.38
N VAL A 401 -20.84 5.01 -37.55
CA VAL A 401 -19.45 5.47 -37.71
C VAL A 401 -18.50 4.29 -37.61
N PHE A 402 -18.66 3.43 -36.60
CA PHE A 402 -17.87 2.19 -36.48
C PHE A 402 -18.00 1.33 -37.75
N ARG A 403 -19.23 1.09 -38.22
CA ARG A 403 -19.48 0.31 -39.44
C ARG A 403 -18.86 0.91 -40.69
N ARG A 404 -18.82 2.24 -40.81
CA ARG A 404 -18.27 2.95 -41.98
C ARG A 404 -16.76 2.75 -42.08
N HIS A 405 -16.06 2.84 -40.96
CA HIS A 405 -14.61 2.67 -40.91
C HIS A 405 -14.20 1.20 -40.91
N ALA A 406 -14.90 0.35 -40.14
CA ALA A 406 -14.72 -1.10 -40.10
C ALA A 406 -13.26 -1.56 -39.88
N ASP A 407 -12.46 -0.73 -39.21
CA ASP A 407 -11.06 -0.98 -38.92
C ASP A 407 -10.90 -1.62 -37.54
N ILE A 408 -10.10 -2.69 -37.44
CA ILE A 408 -9.86 -3.41 -36.18
C ILE A 408 -9.26 -2.50 -35.10
N THR A 409 -8.52 -1.46 -35.50
CA THR A 409 -7.93 -0.46 -34.60
C THR A 409 -8.97 0.30 -33.78
N LEU A 410 -10.23 0.34 -34.23
CA LEU A 410 -11.34 0.90 -33.47
C LEU A 410 -11.66 0.16 -32.18
N LEU A 411 -11.26 -1.11 -32.07
CA LEU A 411 -11.40 -1.89 -30.84
C LEU A 411 -10.23 -1.66 -29.87
N HIS A 412 -9.10 -1.12 -30.34
CA HIS A 412 -7.92 -0.87 -29.51
C HIS A 412 -8.07 0.44 -28.73
N GLU A 413 -7.21 0.64 -27.73
CA GLU A 413 -7.24 1.80 -26.81
C GLU A 413 -7.26 3.15 -27.56
N GLU A 414 -6.42 3.29 -28.59
CA GLU A 414 -6.37 4.52 -29.37
C GLU A 414 -7.64 4.77 -30.20
N GLY A 415 -8.20 3.73 -30.82
CA GLY A 415 -9.47 3.84 -31.54
C GLY A 415 -10.64 4.20 -30.62
N ILE A 416 -10.68 3.61 -29.42
CA ILE A 416 -11.64 3.99 -28.37
C ILE A 416 -11.46 5.47 -28.00
N LEU A 417 -10.22 5.94 -27.83
CA LEU A 417 -9.94 7.33 -27.48
C LEU A 417 -10.39 8.30 -28.58
N GLU A 418 -10.12 7.99 -29.85
CA GLU A 418 -10.57 8.80 -31.00
C GLU A 418 -12.10 8.88 -31.08
N MET A 419 -12.78 7.73 -31.02
CA MET A 419 -14.25 7.66 -31.03
C MET A 419 -14.85 8.44 -29.86
N THR A 420 -14.27 8.31 -28.66
CA THR A 420 -14.71 9.03 -27.45
C THR A 420 -14.48 10.54 -27.59
N ARG A 421 -13.34 10.95 -28.17
CA ARG A 421 -13.02 12.37 -28.41
C ARG A 421 -13.98 12.98 -29.42
N ALA A 422 -14.25 12.29 -30.51
CA ALA A 422 -15.23 12.72 -31.52
C ALA A 422 -16.61 12.90 -30.90
N LEU A 423 -17.05 11.93 -30.09
CA LEU A 423 -18.32 12.00 -29.36
C LEU A 423 -18.35 13.19 -28.38
N LYS A 424 -17.32 13.36 -27.54
CA LYS A 424 -17.21 14.47 -26.59
C LYS A 424 -17.24 15.84 -27.27
N LYS A 425 -16.53 15.99 -28.39
CA LYS A 425 -16.50 17.23 -29.19
C LYS A 425 -17.88 17.52 -29.79
N THR A 426 -18.58 16.48 -30.22
CA THR A 426 -19.95 16.58 -30.77
C THR A 426 -20.94 17.00 -29.68
N VAL A 427 -20.88 16.38 -28.50
CA VAL A 427 -21.70 16.75 -27.33
C VAL A 427 -21.45 18.20 -26.93
N SER A 428 -20.19 18.64 -26.92
CA SER A 428 -19.84 20.03 -26.60
C SER A 428 -20.45 21.04 -27.58
N ASN A 429 -20.47 20.72 -28.88
CA ASN A 429 -21.09 21.56 -29.89
C ASN A 429 -22.62 21.58 -29.73
N ILE A 430 -23.26 20.43 -29.51
CA ILE A 430 -24.71 20.35 -29.27
C ILE A 430 -25.11 21.23 -28.08
N ILE A 431 -24.34 21.18 -26.98
CA ILE A 431 -24.58 22.01 -25.79
C ILE A 431 -24.43 23.49 -26.12
N LYS A 432 -23.40 23.87 -26.87
CA LYS A 432 -23.11 25.25 -27.23
C LYS A 432 -24.17 25.84 -28.15
N ASP A 433 -24.57 25.08 -29.16
CA ASP A 433 -25.42 25.54 -30.25
C ASP A 433 -26.92 25.42 -29.89
N ASN A 434 -27.26 24.58 -28.91
CA ASN A 434 -28.61 24.31 -28.42
C ASN A 434 -29.65 24.09 -29.55
N PRO A 435 -29.43 23.10 -30.44
CA PRO A 435 -30.22 22.92 -31.66
C PRO A 435 -31.64 22.38 -31.41
N ASP A 436 -32.54 22.59 -32.38
CA ASP A 436 -33.77 21.80 -32.50
C ASP A 436 -33.41 20.38 -32.97
N TRP A 437 -33.24 19.47 -32.02
CA TRP A 437 -32.75 18.12 -32.28
C TRP A 437 -33.53 17.35 -33.35
N ASN A 438 -34.84 17.59 -33.48
CA ASN A 438 -35.65 16.88 -34.47
C ASN A 438 -35.34 17.32 -35.91
N LYS A 439 -34.84 18.55 -36.09
CA LYS A 439 -34.54 19.12 -37.41
C LYS A 439 -33.05 19.08 -37.73
N GLU A 440 -32.20 19.27 -36.74
CA GLU A 440 -30.78 19.59 -36.94
C GLU A 440 -29.82 18.43 -36.60
N LYS A 441 -30.32 17.30 -36.10
CA LYS A 441 -29.47 16.15 -35.70
C LYS A 441 -28.51 15.65 -36.79
N SER A 442 -28.91 15.72 -38.06
CA SER A 442 -28.09 15.29 -39.21
C SER A 442 -26.78 16.07 -39.33
N ILE A 443 -26.76 17.35 -38.93
CA ILE A 443 -25.55 18.19 -38.92
C ILE A 443 -24.53 17.63 -37.93
N TYR A 444 -24.99 17.26 -36.73
CA TYR A 444 -24.14 16.72 -35.68
C TYR A 444 -23.71 15.27 -35.95
N PHE A 445 -24.54 14.50 -36.65
CA PHE A 445 -24.13 13.17 -37.14
C PHE A 445 -23.00 13.27 -38.16
N LEU A 446 -23.13 14.18 -39.15
CA LEU A 446 -22.06 14.44 -40.10
C LEU A 446 -20.78 14.92 -39.41
N TYR A 447 -20.93 15.79 -38.41
CA TYR A 447 -19.81 16.27 -37.62
C TYR A 447 -19.11 15.15 -36.84
N LEU A 448 -19.88 14.29 -36.16
CA LEU A 448 -19.36 13.13 -35.44
C LEU A 448 -18.57 12.22 -36.37
N ASN A 449 -19.15 11.93 -37.53
CA ASN A 449 -18.56 11.09 -38.57
C ASN A 449 -17.23 11.67 -39.10
N ASN A 450 -17.18 12.97 -39.37
CA ASN A 450 -15.97 13.64 -39.85
C ASN A 450 -14.92 13.90 -38.75
N SER A 451 -15.29 13.73 -37.47
CA SER A 451 -14.39 13.96 -36.34
C SER A 451 -13.57 12.74 -35.96
N VAL A 452 -13.90 11.56 -36.49
CA VAL A 452 -13.10 10.34 -36.33
C VAL A 452 -12.06 10.32 -37.43
N ASN A 453 -10.79 10.48 -37.07
CA ASN A 453 -9.68 10.41 -38.01
C ASN A 453 -8.76 9.26 -37.61
N LEU A 454 -8.68 8.24 -38.47
CA LEU A 454 -7.78 7.10 -38.32
C LEU A 454 -6.50 7.27 -39.17
N GLU A 455 -6.38 8.34 -39.98
CA GLU A 455 -5.33 8.48 -41.00
C GLU A 455 -3.94 8.88 -40.48
N THR A 456 -3.79 9.22 -39.20
CA THR A 456 -2.44 9.29 -38.62
C THR A 456 -2.01 7.90 -38.22
N ARG A 457 -1.49 7.08 -39.16
CA ARG A 457 -0.43 6.06 -38.96
C ARG A 457 -0.26 5.15 -40.19
N ASN A 458 0.82 5.38 -40.94
CA ASN A 458 1.68 4.31 -41.44
C ASN A 458 2.89 4.22 -40.52
#